data_AF-A0A3D4US04-F1
#
_entry.id   AF-A0A3D4US04-F1
#
_cell.length_a   1.000
_cell.length_b   1.000
_cell.length_c   1.000
_cell.angle_alpha   90.00
_cell.angle_beta   90.00
_cell.angle_gamma   90.00
#
_symmetry.space_group_name_H-M   'P 1'
#
loop_
_entity.id
_entity.type
_entity.pdbx_description
1 polymer ?
#
loop_
_entity_poly.entity_id
_entity_poly.type
_entity_poly.pdbx_seq_one_letter_code
_entity_poly.pdbx_strand_id
1 'polypeptide(L)'
;MEKELTFKQKRFLKSRSFKVSEKEIQIRENNLISNSKYTIPLQQISNERFEITVYSKPLFWTTVLFSFLFLLMLLLRFLGDDIGDNAELFYGALALMFGLFLLNSRETYHGIMTTKKPLLFYKDRPSKEILEDFISSMFKKREEYFNSDQDSEQKNPIGF
;
A
#
# COMPACT_ATOMS: atom_id res chain seq x y z
N MET A 1 20.78 -21.70 -14.31
CA MET A 1 19.56 -20.95 -14.69
C MET A 1 18.97 -20.44 -13.38
N GLU A 2 19.39 -19.24 -12.97
CA GLU A 2 19.06 -18.74 -11.63
C GLU A 2 17.58 -18.38 -11.55
N LYS A 3 16.89 -18.86 -10.49
CA LYS A 3 15.45 -18.70 -10.36
C LYS A 3 15.15 -17.25 -9.94
N GLU A 4 14.61 -16.47 -10.87
CA GLU A 4 14.13 -15.11 -10.58
C GLU A 4 12.98 -15.18 -9.56
N LEU A 5 13.15 -14.55 -8.39
CA LEU A 5 12.12 -14.52 -7.36
C LEU A 5 11.09 -13.45 -7.76
N THR A 6 9.87 -13.88 -8.08
CA THR A 6 8.79 -12.98 -8.48
C THR A 6 7.60 -13.11 -7.54
N PHE A 7 6.96 -11.98 -7.24
CA PHE A 7 5.79 -11.91 -6.38
C PHE A 7 4.79 -10.91 -6.93
N LYS A 8 3.51 -11.28 -6.95
CA LYS A 8 2.43 -10.46 -7.51
C LYS A 8 1.31 -10.35 -6.50
N GLN A 9 0.82 -9.13 -6.32
CA GLN A 9 -0.35 -8.84 -5.51
C GLN A 9 -1.39 -8.14 -6.39
N LYS A 10 -2.65 -8.54 -6.27
CA LYS A 10 -3.76 -7.89 -6.95
C LYS A 10 -4.86 -7.62 -5.93
N ARG A 11 -5.38 -6.39 -5.93
CA ARG A 11 -6.54 -5.98 -5.13
C ARG A 11 -7.42 -5.08 -5.98
N PHE A 12 -8.57 -5.60 -6.37
CA PHE A 12 -9.53 -4.89 -7.23
C PHE A 12 -8.86 -4.39 -8.52
N LEU A 13 -8.77 -3.06 -8.70
CA LEU A 13 -8.15 -2.38 -9.83
C LEU A 13 -6.68 -2.02 -9.63
N LYS A 14 -6.09 -2.41 -8.49
CA LYS A 14 -4.67 -2.21 -8.19
C LYS A 14 -3.93 -3.54 -8.34
N SER A 15 -2.76 -3.50 -8.96
CA SER A 15 -1.84 -4.64 -9.00
C SER A 15 -0.42 -4.18 -8.73
N ARG A 16 0.33 -4.97 -7.96
CA ARG A 16 1.76 -4.78 -7.72
C ARG A 16 2.51 -6.03 -8.12
N SER A 17 3.65 -5.86 -8.76
CA SER A 17 4.56 -6.97 -9.03
C SER A 17 5.97 -6.61 -8.60
N PHE A 18 6.62 -7.55 -7.94
CA PHE A 18 7.97 -7.47 -7.44
C PHE A 18 8.78 -8.55 -8.17
N LYS A 19 9.96 -8.16 -8.64
CA LYS A 19 10.93 -9.07 -9.24
C LYS A 19 12.28 -8.80 -8.60
N VAL A 20 12.82 -9.78 -7.89
CA VAL A 20 14.12 -9.68 -7.22
C VAL A 20 15.19 -10.30 -8.13
N SER A 21 16.11 -9.45 -8.54
CA SER A 21 17.32 -9.82 -9.29
C SER A 21 18.52 -9.92 -8.33
N GLU A 22 19.72 -10.13 -8.85
CA GLU A 22 20.94 -10.25 -8.04
C GLU A 22 21.26 -9.00 -7.21
N LYS A 23 20.99 -7.79 -7.74
CA LYS A 23 21.43 -6.52 -7.14
C LYS A 23 20.29 -5.57 -6.75
N GLU A 24 19.09 -5.83 -7.25
CA GLU A 24 17.96 -4.91 -7.12
C GLU A 24 16.61 -5.63 -7.10
N ILE A 25 15.60 -4.90 -6.62
CA ILE A 25 14.20 -5.26 -6.72
C ILE A 25 13.52 -4.32 -7.70
N GLN A 26 12.91 -4.88 -8.74
CA GLN A 26 12.06 -4.15 -9.67
C GLN A 26 10.62 -4.21 -9.19
N ILE A 27 10.01 -3.05 -8.99
CA ILE A 27 8.62 -2.90 -8.60
C ILE A 27 7.84 -2.29 -9.76
N ARG A 28 6.69 -2.89 -10.06
CA ARG A 28 5.67 -2.29 -10.93
C ARG A 28 4.37 -2.16 -10.16
N GLU A 29 3.79 -0.97 -10.16
CA GLU A 29 2.48 -0.70 -9.59
C GLU A 29 1.54 -0.20 -10.68
N ASN A 30 0.43 -0.90 -10.86
CA ASN A 30 -0.63 -0.45 -11.74
C ASN A 30 -1.86 -0.16 -10.89
N ASN A 31 -2.51 0.97 -11.18
CA ASN A 31 -3.88 1.23 -10.77
C ASN A 31 -4.64 1.79 -11.99
N LEU A 32 -5.91 2.16 -11.80
CA LEU A 32 -6.75 2.63 -12.90
C LEU A 32 -6.28 3.96 -13.53
N ILE A 33 -5.50 4.76 -12.79
CA ILE A 33 -5.11 6.13 -13.17
C ILE A 33 -3.62 6.22 -13.54
N SER A 34 -2.78 5.38 -12.95
CA SER A 34 -1.32 5.47 -13.05
C SER A 34 -0.69 4.09 -13.14
N ASN A 35 0.37 4.01 -13.94
CA ASN A 35 1.31 2.91 -13.97
C ASN A 35 2.68 3.46 -13.56
N SER A 36 3.29 2.87 -12.54
CA SER A 36 4.61 3.24 -12.06
C SER A 36 5.54 2.04 -12.10
N LYS A 37 6.79 2.28 -12.50
CA LYS A 37 7.87 1.29 -12.43
C LYS A 37 9.08 1.97 -11.80
N TYR A 38 9.67 1.31 -10.82
CA TYR A 38 10.88 1.78 -10.17
C TYR A 38 11.71 0.60 -9.68
N THR A 39 12.99 0.84 -9.42
CA THR A 39 13.92 -0.17 -8.91
C THR A 39 14.53 0.30 -7.60
N ILE A 40 14.82 -0.65 -6.72
CA ILE A 40 15.45 -0.40 -5.42
C ILE A 40 16.65 -1.35 -5.30
N PRO A 41 17.88 -0.83 -5.19
CA PRO A 41 19.06 -1.65 -4.93
C PRO A 41 18.93 -2.40 -3.59
N LEU A 42 19.38 -3.66 -3.52
CA LEU A 42 19.28 -4.48 -2.30
C LEU A 42 20.00 -3.85 -1.10
N GLN A 43 21.03 -3.05 -1.36
CA GLN A 43 21.80 -2.34 -0.35
C GLN A 43 20.99 -1.24 0.34
N GLN A 44 19.95 -0.71 -0.33
CA GLN A 44 19.10 0.37 0.19
C GLN A 44 17.90 -0.15 1.00
N ILE A 45 17.76 -1.46 1.14
CA ILE A 45 16.66 -2.09 1.89
C ILE A 45 17.06 -2.21 3.36
N SER A 46 16.27 -1.60 4.24
CA SER A 46 16.44 -1.73 5.69
C SER A 46 15.78 -3.02 6.22
N ASN A 47 16.20 -3.45 7.41
CA ASN A 47 15.53 -4.51 8.15
C ASN A 47 14.28 -3.98 8.90
N GLU A 48 14.11 -2.66 8.95
CA GLU A 48 12.98 -2.03 9.63
C GLU A 48 11.67 -2.29 8.88
N ARG A 49 10.74 -2.94 9.60
CA ARG A 49 9.37 -3.21 9.15
C ARG A 49 8.41 -2.26 9.86
N PHE A 50 7.41 -1.78 9.13
CA PHE A 50 6.33 -0.99 9.71
C PHE A 50 4.98 -1.43 9.13
N GLU A 51 3.90 -1.01 9.79
CA GLU A 51 2.54 -1.24 9.32
C GLU A 51 1.86 0.10 9.11
N ILE A 52 1.21 0.27 7.96
CA ILE A 52 0.42 1.47 7.67
C ILE A 52 -0.97 1.07 7.18
N THR A 53 -1.99 1.69 7.78
CA THR A 53 -3.37 1.58 7.30
C THR A 53 -3.75 2.85 6.57
N VAL A 54 -4.12 2.71 5.30
CA VAL A 54 -4.47 3.84 4.42
C VAL A 54 -5.97 3.83 4.17
N TYR A 55 -6.57 5.01 4.31
CA TYR A 55 -7.96 5.27 3.99
C TYR A 55 -8.08 5.94 2.64
N SER A 56 -9.18 5.66 1.94
CA SER A 56 -9.50 6.37 0.70
C SER A 56 -9.87 7.82 1.01
N LYS A 57 -8.95 8.75 0.72
CA LYS A 57 -9.18 10.21 0.85
C LYS A 57 -10.48 10.67 0.18
N PRO A 58 -10.80 10.33 -1.09
CA PRO A 58 -12.03 10.80 -1.71
C PRO A 58 -13.26 10.29 -0.95
N LEU A 59 -13.25 9.02 -0.54
CA LEU A 59 -14.36 8.42 0.19
C LEU A 59 -14.56 9.05 1.58
N PHE A 60 -13.47 9.40 2.27
CA PHE A 60 -13.53 10.16 3.51
C PHE A 60 -14.23 11.50 3.30
N TRP A 61 -13.79 12.27 2.30
CA TRP A 61 -14.40 13.58 1.99
C TRP A 61 -15.86 13.46 1.56
N THR A 62 -16.23 12.43 0.79
CA THR A 62 -17.62 12.14 0.44
C THR A 62 -18.46 11.85 1.69
N THR A 63 -17.92 11.07 2.64
CA THR A 63 -18.60 10.79 3.92
C THR A 63 -18.81 12.06 4.73
N VAL A 64 -17.79 12.93 4.82
CA VAL A 64 -17.85 14.21 5.52
C VAL A 64 -18.89 15.13 4.88
N LEU A 65 -18.91 15.23 3.55
CA LEU A 65 -19.87 16.05 2.81
C LEU A 65 -21.32 15.64 3.10
N PHE A 66 -21.64 14.34 2.99
CA PHE A 66 -23.00 13.87 3.26
C PHE A 66 -23.38 13.98 4.73
N SER A 67 -22.43 13.78 5.65
CA SER A 67 -22.66 14.01 7.08
C SER A 67 -22.98 15.48 7.37
N PHE A 68 -22.28 16.41 6.70
CA PHE A 68 -22.55 17.84 6.81
C PHE A 68 -23.93 18.20 6.24
N LEU A 69 -24.28 17.69 5.05
CA LEU A 69 -25.60 17.90 4.45
C LEU A 69 -26.73 17.37 5.34
N PHE A 70 -26.54 16.19 5.95
CA PHE A 70 -27.48 15.64 6.92
C PHE A 70 -27.71 16.58 8.11
N LEU A 71 -26.63 17.08 8.72
CA LEU A 71 -26.71 18.02 9.84
C LEU A 71 -27.35 19.36 9.43
N LEU A 72 -27.04 19.85 8.23
CA LEU A 72 -27.63 21.07 7.70
C LEU A 72 -29.15 20.91 7.52
N MET A 73 -29.62 19.79 6.96
CA MET A 73 -31.05 19.53 6.81
C MET A 73 -31.75 19.42 8.17
N LEU A 74 -31.14 18.76 9.16
CA LEU A 74 -31.69 18.73 10.52
C LEU A 74 -31.81 20.13 11.13
N LEU A 75 -30.81 20.99 10.91
CA LEU A 75 -30.84 22.37 11.40
C LEU A 75 -31.94 23.20 10.73
N LEU A 76 -32.07 23.12 9.41
CA LEU A 76 -33.12 23.83 8.67
C LEU A 76 -34.52 23.38 9.11
N ARG A 77 -34.71 22.06 9.30
CA ARG A 77 -35.98 21.53 9.83
C ARG A 77 -36.28 22.07 11.23
N PHE A 78 -35.26 22.13 12.08
CA PHE A 78 -35.39 22.67 13.43
C PHE A 78 -35.74 24.17 13.44
N LEU A 79 -35.22 24.93 12.47
CA LEU A 79 -35.53 26.35 12.28
C LEU A 79 -36.92 26.60 11.67
N GLY A 80 -37.63 25.53 11.27
CA GLY A 80 -38.98 25.62 10.72
C GLY A 80 -39.03 25.90 9.22
N ASP A 81 -37.92 25.75 8.51
CA ASP A 81 -37.90 25.86 7.05
C ASP A 81 -38.62 24.65 6.43
N ASP A 82 -39.36 24.92 5.34
CA ASP A 82 -40.02 23.90 4.52
C ASP A 82 -38.98 23.20 3.64
N ILE A 83 -38.30 22.23 4.23
CA ILE A 83 -37.45 21.30 3.51
C ILE A 83 -38.30 20.12 3.00
N GLY A 84 -38.00 19.68 1.77
CA GLY A 84 -38.70 18.57 1.15
C GLY A 84 -38.77 17.34 2.06
N ASP A 85 -39.92 16.69 2.09
CA ASP A 85 -40.18 15.56 2.98
C ASP A 85 -39.07 14.51 2.89
N ASN A 86 -38.49 14.19 4.06
CA ASN A 86 -37.46 13.16 4.26
C ASN A 86 -36.07 13.49 3.69
N ALA A 87 -35.76 14.75 3.34
CA ALA A 87 -34.43 15.14 2.89
C ALA A 87 -33.33 14.73 3.90
N GLU A 88 -33.57 14.91 5.20
CA GLU A 88 -32.64 14.50 6.25
C GLU A 88 -32.44 12.97 6.29
N LEU A 89 -33.48 12.17 6.09
CA LEU A 89 -33.35 10.70 6.05
C LEU A 89 -32.52 10.26 4.84
N PHE A 90 -32.71 10.91 3.69
CA PHE A 90 -31.94 10.62 2.47
C PHE A 90 -30.44 10.89 2.67
N TYR A 91 -30.07 12.09 3.13
CA TYR A 91 -28.66 12.42 3.36
C TYR A 91 -28.05 11.64 4.52
N GLY A 92 -28.83 11.34 5.56
CA GLY A 92 -28.41 10.47 6.66
C GLY A 92 -28.11 9.05 6.18
N ALA A 93 -28.94 8.47 5.32
CA ALA A 93 -28.71 7.15 4.73
C ALA A 93 -27.45 7.13 3.85
N LEU A 94 -27.20 8.18 3.05
CA LEU A 94 -25.97 8.29 2.26
C LEU A 94 -24.74 8.43 3.15
N ALA A 95 -24.78 9.28 4.18
CA ALA A 95 -23.68 9.44 5.13
C ALA A 95 -23.31 8.11 5.80
N LEU A 96 -24.33 7.35 6.23
CA LEU A 96 -24.15 6.03 6.83
C LEU A 96 -23.58 5.02 5.83
N MET A 97 -24.12 4.97 4.61
CA MET A 97 -23.63 4.08 3.55
C MET A 97 -22.16 4.34 3.22
N PHE A 98 -21.77 5.60 2.99
CA PHE A 98 -20.38 5.95 2.70
C PHE A 98 -19.47 5.75 3.92
N GLY A 99 -19.96 5.98 5.13
CA GLY A 99 -19.25 5.69 6.37
C GLY A 99 -18.92 4.20 6.50
N LEU A 100 -19.90 3.32 6.31
CA LEU A 100 -19.67 1.87 6.31
C LEU A 100 -18.69 1.45 5.19
N PHE A 101 -18.85 2.01 3.99
CA PHE A 101 -17.95 1.73 2.89
C PHE A 101 -16.51 2.19 3.20
N LEU A 102 -16.33 3.35 3.86
CA LEU A 102 -15.03 3.85 4.30
C LEU A 102 -14.34 2.87 5.26
N LEU A 103 -15.10 2.36 6.24
CA LEU A 103 -14.59 1.37 7.19
C LEU A 103 -14.17 0.07 6.50
N ASN A 104 -14.94 -0.40 5.50
CA ASN A 104 -14.62 -1.62 4.75
C ASN A 104 -13.48 -1.42 3.74
N SER A 105 -13.28 -0.19 3.25
CA SER A 105 -12.26 0.13 2.25
C SER A 105 -10.83 0.23 2.79
N ARG A 106 -10.62 -0.04 4.09
CA ARG A 106 -9.31 0.05 4.74
C ARG A 106 -8.28 -0.85 4.05
N GLU A 107 -7.14 -0.27 3.70
CA GLU A 107 -6.01 -0.98 3.12
C GLU A 107 -4.85 -0.98 4.11
N THR A 108 -4.53 -2.17 4.64
CA THR A 108 -3.37 -2.35 5.52
C THR A 108 -2.19 -2.88 4.73
N TYR A 109 -1.05 -2.22 4.91
CA TYR A 109 0.20 -2.53 4.24
C TYR A 109 1.29 -2.91 5.24
N HIS A 110 2.06 -3.93 4.91
CA HIS A 110 3.38 -4.16 5.49
C HIS A 110 4.42 -3.39 4.69
N GLY A 111 5.07 -2.45 5.35
CA GLY A 111 6.13 -1.62 4.79
C GLY A 111 7.51 -2.11 5.20
N ILE A 112 8.48 -2.04 4.29
CA ILE A 112 9.90 -2.17 4.59
C ILE A 112 10.56 -0.84 4.22
N MET A 113 11.29 -0.25 5.17
CA MET A 113 11.92 1.05 4.98
C MET A 113 13.04 0.95 3.94
N THR A 114 13.13 1.94 3.06
CA THR A 114 14.24 2.09 2.11
C THR A 114 14.68 3.55 2.05
N THR A 115 15.87 3.82 1.50
CA THR A 115 16.45 5.16 1.45
C THR A 115 15.59 6.19 0.70
N LYS A 116 14.77 5.77 -0.29
CA LYS A 116 13.97 6.70 -1.12
C LYS A 116 12.47 6.49 -0.97
N LYS A 117 11.99 5.26 -1.13
CA LYS A 117 10.55 4.94 -1.12
C LYS A 117 10.30 3.61 -0.44
N PRO A 118 9.45 3.54 0.59
CA PRO A 118 9.22 2.29 1.28
C PRO A 118 8.65 1.23 0.34
N LEU A 119 9.09 -0.01 0.52
CA LEU A 119 8.51 -1.18 -0.14
C LEU A 119 7.20 -1.50 0.57
N LEU A 120 6.07 -1.39 -0.13
CA LEU A 120 4.76 -1.59 0.45
C LEU A 120 4.10 -2.86 -0.10
N PHE A 121 3.80 -3.79 0.79
CA PHE A 121 3.11 -5.03 0.50
C PHE A 121 1.70 -5.01 1.11
N TYR A 122 0.71 -5.52 0.40
CA TYR A 122 -0.61 -5.77 1.02
C TYR A 122 -0.48 -6.85 2.09
N LYS A 123 -0.95 -6.57 3.32
CA LYS A 123 -0.83 -7.49 4.47
C LYS A 123 -1.53 -8.83 4.25
N ASP A 124 -2.71 -8.79 3.63
CA ASP A 124 -3.59 -9.97 3.53
C ASP A 124 -3.68 -10.56 2.11
N ARG A 125 -2.73 -10.24 1.20
CA ARG A 125 -2.78 -10.69 -0.20
C ARG A 125 -1.39 -11.10 -0.71
N PRO A 126 -1.22 -12.23 -1.43
CA PRO A 126 -2.22 -13.25 -1.70
C PRO A 126 -2.59 -14.05 -0.43
N SER A 127 -1.63 -14.34 0.44
CA SER A 127 -1.81 -14.82 1.82
C SER A 127 -0.65 -14.30 2.67
N LYS A 128 -0.85 -14.22 3.99
CA LYS A 128 0.20 -13.79 4.92
C LYS A 128 1.45 -14.68 4.85
N GLU A 129 1.26 -16.00 4.73
CA GLU A 129 2.35 -16.98 4.64
C GLU A 129 3.23 -16.77 3.40
N ILE A 130 2.63 -16.78 2.20
CA ILE A 130 3.33 -16.48 0.93
C ILE A 130 4.06 -15.12 0.98
N LEU A 131 3.48 -14.11 1.65
CA LEU A 131 4.13 -12.81 1.80
C LEU A 131 5.39 -12.91 2.67
N GLU A 132 5.30 -13.55 3.85
CA GLU A 132 6.46 -13.75 4.73
C GLU A 132 7.53 -14.62 4.08
N ASP A 133 7.14 -15.66 3.32
CA ASP A 133 8.07 -16.49 2.54
C ASP A 133 8.82 -15.67 1.49
N PHE A 134 8.10 -14.79 0.79
CA PHE A 134 8.70 -13.88 -0.18
C PHE A 134 9.65 -12.89 0.48
N ILE A 135 9.24 -12.27 1.59
CA ILE A 135 10.07 -11.32 2.35
C ILE A 135 11.34 -12.02 2.87
N SER A 136 11.20 -13.23 3.41
CA SER A 136 12.32 -14.03 3.91
C SER A 136 13.29 -14.41 2.78
N SER A 137 12.76 -14.84 1.63
CA SER A 137 13.57 -15.15 0.44
C SER A 137 14.31 -13.92 -0.10
N MET A 138 13.66 -12.75 -0.06
CA MET A 138 14.26 -11.47 -0.46
C MET A 138 15.41 -11.07 0.48
N PHE A 139 15.22 -11.20 1.80
CA PHE A 139 16.28 -10.90 2.77
C PHE A 139 17.45 -11.88 2.66
N LYS A 140 17.18 -13.17 2.41
CA LYS A 140 18.22 -14.16 2.15
C LYS A 140 19.06 -13.80 0.92
N LYS A 141 18.41 -13.43 -0.20
CA LYS A 141 19.13 -12.96 -1.40
C LYS A 141 19.98 -11.71 -1.13
N ARG A 142 19.49 -10.80 -0.29
CA ARG A 142 20.26 -9.61 0.11
C ARG A 142 21.51 -10.00 0.91
N GLU A 143 21.40 -10.95 1.84
CA GLU A 143 22.53 -11.45 2.62
C GLU A 143 23.56 -12.17 1.73
N GLU A 144 23.10 -13.02 0.80
CA GLU A 144 23.94 -13.66 -0.22
C GLU A 144 24.70 -12.62 -1.06
N TYR A 145 24.02 -11.55 -1.49
CA TYR A 145 24.62 -10.43 -2.20
C TYR A 145 25.76 -9.78 -1.38
N PHE A 146 25.50 -9.43 -0.10
CA PHE A 146 26.52 -8.79 0.76
C PHE A 146 27.73 -9.68 1.03
N ASN A 147 27.52 -10.98 1.26
CA ASN A 147 28.61 -11.92 1.48
C ASN A 147 29.47 -12.09 0.22
N SER A 148 28.84 -12.13 -0.96
CA SER A 148 29.55 -12.23 -2.24
C SER A 148 30.35 -10.96 -2.59
N ASP A 149 29.84 -9.77 -2.24
CA ASP A 149 30.54 -8.49 -2.44
C ASP A 149 31.77 -8.40 -1.53
N GLN A 150 31.65 -8.80 -0.26
CA GLN A 150 32.78 -8.83 0.69
C GLN A 150 33.89 -9.82 0.28
N ASP A 151 33.53 -10.99 -0.24
CA ASP A 151 34.49 -11.96 -0.77
C ASP A 151 35.19 -11.43 -2.03
N SER A 152 34.53 -10.58 -2.82
CA SER A 152 35.11 -9.96 -4.02
C SER A 152 36.07 -8.82 -3.69
N GLU A 153 35.80 -8.05 -2.63
CA GLU A 153 36.73 -7.03 -2.11
C GLU A 153 37.96 -7.68 -1.43
N GLN A 154 37.79 -8.80 -0.72
CA GLN A 154 38.93 -9.52 -0.11
C GLN A 154 39.82 -10.26 -1.13
N LYS A 155 39.28 -10.66 -2.29
CA LYS A 155 40.03 -11.34 -3.36
C LYS A 155 40.75 -10.40 -4.33
N ASN A 156 40.57 -9.09 -4.18
CA ASN A 156 41.32 -8.07 -4.92
C ASN A 156 42.24 -7.25 -4.00
N PRO A 157 43.21 -7.87 -3.29
CA PRO A 157 44.27 -7.13 -2.62
C PRO A 157 45.35 -6.76 -3.64
N ILE A 158 45.04 -5.98 -4.67
CA ILE A 158 46.05 -5.44 -5.59
C ILE A 158 45.62 -4.01 -5.99
N GLY A 159 46.46 -2.99 -5.89
CA GLY A 159 47.89 -3.01 -5.60
C GLY A 159 48.44 -1.59 -5.53
N PHE A 160 49.60 -1.49 -4.88
CA PHE A 160 50.57 -0.44 -5.14
C PHE A 160 51.01 -0.48 -6.60
#